data_AF-A0A7C2Y3L9-F1
#
_entry.id   AF-A0A7C2Y3L9-F1
#
_cell.length_a   1.000
_cell.length_b   1.000
_cell.length_c   1.000
_cell.angle_alpha   90.00
_cell.angle_beta   90.00
_cell.angle_gamma   90.00
#
_symmetry.space_group_name_H-M   'P 1'
#
loop_
_entity.id
_entity.type
_entity.pdbx_description
1 polymer ?
#
loop_
_entity_poly.entity_id
_entity_poly.type
_entity_poly.pdbx_seq_one_letter_code
_entity_poly.pdbx_strand_id
1 'polypeptide(L)'
;MPRRRRKKTPEIEQIRERLMRMRAPLSQQAFARRLGVSQQRLSHIERRGLPSADFYLALVRAGYSLDWLFTGRGQPRRTPPSRPKPLFTSPYPAFREFLADPQLSGSATFEELQILDRLRFGKQGPPSKYYYYWKLHQLRRSGGKA
;
A
#
# COMPACT_ATOMS: atom_id res chain seq x y z
N MET A 1 45.10 -6.52 26.47
CA MET A 1 43.65 -6.51 26.18
C MET A 1 43.34 -7.39 24.98
N PRO A 2 42.77 -8.60 25.13
CA PRO A 2 42.44 -9.44 23.98
C PRO A 2 41.26 -8.85 23.20
N ARG A 3 41.47 -8.57 21.91
CA ARG A 3 40.39 -8.17 20.99
C ARG A 3 39.43 -9.35 20.84
N ARG A 4 38.24 -9.28 21.45
CA ARG A 4 37.14 -10.25 21.24
C ARG A 4 36.90 -10.39 19.73
N ARG A 5 37.29 -11.51 19.14
CA ARG A 5 36.85 -11.90 17.80
C ARG A 5 35.33 -12.03 17.85
N ARG A 6 34.60 -11.10 17.22
CA ARG A 6 33.15 -11.22 17.04
C ARG A 6 32.89 -12.52 16.28
N LYS A 7 32.22 -13.49 16.91
CA LYS A 7 31.72 -14.69 16.20
C LYS A 7 30.78 -14.19 15.10
N LYS A 8 31.04 -14.57 13.85
CA LYS A 8 30.12 -14.28 12.74
C LYS A 8 28.92 -15.20 12.89
N THR A 9 27.76 -14.64 13.23
CA THR A 9 26.51 -15.41 13.31
C THR A 9 25.97 -15.61 11.89
N PRO A 10 25.51 -16.82 11.51
CA PRO A 10 25.00 -17.10 10.16
C PRO A 10 23.89 -16.14 9.70
N GLU A 11 23.07 -15.58 10.60
CA GLU A 11 22.01 -14.65 10.19
C GLU A 11 22.57 -13.34 9.63
N ILE A 12 23.70 -12.86 10.14
CA ILE A 12 24.33 -11.61 9.70
C ILE A 12 24.83 -11.75 8.26
N GLU A 13 25.40 -12.90 7.91
CA GLU A 13 25.86 -13.16 6.54
C GLU A 13 24.68 -13.25 5.57
N GLN A 14 23.58 -13.91 5.97
CA GLN A 14 22.37 -13.96 5.14
C GLN A 14 21.73 -12.59 4.90
N ILE A 15 21.73 -11.71 5.91
CA ILE A 15 21.25 -10.33 5.78
C ILE A 15 22.14 -9.57 4.79
N ARG A 16 23.46 -9.77 4.86
CA ARG A 16 24.44 -9.14 3.97
C ARG A 16 24.27 -9.60 2.52
N GLU A 17 24.10 -10.90 2.29
CA GLU A 17 23.83 -11.44 0.95
C GLU A 17 22.54 -10.86 0.37
N ARG A 18 21.48 -10.78 1.18
CA ARG A 18 20.22 -10.15 0.77
C ARG A 18 20.37 -8.66 0.49
N LEU A 19 21.19 -7.95 1.25
CA LEU A 19 21.53 -6.55 0.96
C LEU A 19 22.23 -6.40 -0.40
N MET A 20 23.17 -7.29 -0.71
CA MET A 20 23.84 -7.30 -2.02
C MET A 20 22.88 -7.64 -3.16
N ARG A 21 21.95 -8.58 -2.95
CA ARG A 21 20.89 -8.90 -3.92
C ARG A 21 19.94 -7.72 -4.14
N MET A 22 19.55 -7.00 -3.08
CA MET A 22 18.73 -5.79 -3.18
C MET A 22 19.41 -4.67 -3.97
N ARG A 23 20.74 -4.56 -3.83
CA ARG A 23 21.52 -3.58 -4.57
C ARG A 23 21.56 -3.90 -6.06
N ALA A 24 21.77 -5.16 -6.44
CA ALA A 24 21.92 -5.56 -7.84
C ALA A 24 20.68 -5.21 -8.69
N PRO A 25 20.85 -4.72 -9.92
CA PRO A 25 22.08 -4.58 -10.69
C PRO A 25 22.84 -3.25 -10.47
N LEU A 26 22.42 -2.42 -9.50
CA LEU A 26 23.02 -1.10 -9.29
C LEU A 26 24.46 -1.20 -8.79
N SER A 27 25.31 -0.27 -9.23
CA SER A 27 26.64 -0.07 -8.64
C SER A 27 26.51 0.39 -7.18
N GLN A 28 27.56 0.18 -6.37
CA GLN A 28 27.57 0.67 -4.97
C GLN A 28 27.31 2.18 -4.91
N GLN A 29 27.88 2.96 -5.83
CA GLN A 29 27.67 4.41 -5.87
C GLN A 29 26.22 4.77 -6.21
N ALA A 30 25.62 4.11 -7.20
CA ALA A 30 24.22 4.37 -7.59
C ALA A 30 23.25 4.00 -6.46
N PHE A 31 23.48 2.89 -5.78
CA PHE A 31 22.67 2.47 -4.65
C PHE A 31 22.85 3.40 -3.45
N ALA A 32 24.08 3.80 -3.13
CA ALA A 32 24.35 4.76 -2.06
C ALA A 32 23.66 6.11 -2.31
N ARG A 33 23.73 6.63 -3.55
CA ARG A 33 23.00 7.84 -3.97
C ARG A 33 21.49 7.69 -3.77
N ARG A 34 20.91 6.55 -4.16
CA ARG A 34 19.47 6.25 -3.98
C ARG A 34 19.07 6.22 -2.51
N LEU A 35 19.94 5.74 -1.63
CA LEU A 35 19.69 5.69 -0.18
C LEU A 35 20.02 7.02 0.53
N GLY A 36 20.64 7.99 -0.15
CA GLY A 36 21.10 9.22 0.50
C GLY A 36 22.26 9.00 1.47
N VAL A 37 23.10 8.00 1.23
CA VAL A 37 24.28 7.68 2.07
C VAL A 37 25.56 7.74 1.24
N SER A 38 26.72 7.84 1.90
CA SER A 38 28.01 7.80 1.21
C SER A 38 28.33 6.39 0.68
N GLN A 39 29.03 6.32 -0.46
CA GLN A 39 29.47 5.03 -1.03
C GLN A 39 30.42 4.30 -0.09
N GLN A 40 31.29 5.01 0.63
CA GLN A 40 32.20 4.44 1.62
C GLN A 40 31.43 3.77 2.78
N ARG A 41 30.35 4.40 3.26
CA ARG A 41 29.48 3.84 4.30
C ARG A 41 28.82 2.55 3.83
N LEU A 42 28.24 2.54 2.63
CA LEU A 42 27.66 1.33 2.04
C LEU A 42 28.71 0.22 1.91
N SER A 43 29.90 0.54 1.41
CA SER A 43 30.98 -0.42 1.22
C SER A 43 31.51 -0.98 2.55
N HIS A 44 31.51 -0.20 3.63
CA HIS A 44 31.85 -0.69 4.97
C HIS A 44 30.80 -1.68 5.49
N ILE A 45 29.52 -1.34 5.37
CA ILE A 45 28.39 -2.22 5.73
C ILE A 45 28.46 -3.53 4.95
N GLU A 46 28.62 -3.44 3.63
CA GLU A 46 28.74 -4.60 2.74
C GLU A 46 29.98 -5.46 2.98
N ARG A 47 30.94 -5.05 3.82
CA ARG A 47 32.13 -5.86 4.13
C ARG A 47 32.19 -6.37 5.56
N ARG A 48 31.79 -5.56 6.53
CA ARG A 48 32.19 -5.76 7.94
C ARG A 48 31.10 -5.46 8.99
N GLY A 49 29.96 -4.87 8.61
CA GLY A 49 29.07 -4.23 9.57
C GLY A 49 27.63 -4.74 9.54
N LEU A 50 27.06 -4.91 10.73
CA LEU A 50 25.62 -4.76 10.90
C LEU A 50 25.26 -3.30 10.59
N PRO A 51 24.31 -3.03 9.68
CA PRO A 51 23.84 -1.68 9.46
C PRO A 51 23.28 -1.06 10.74
N SER A 52 23.48 0.25 10.89
CA SER A 52 22.86 1.03 11.96
C SER A 52 21.36 1.26 11.67
N ALA A 53 20.59 1.59 12.71
CA ALA A 53 19.15 1.86 12.60
C ALA A 53 18.81 2.88 11.50
N ASP A 54 19.58 3.95 11.39
CA ASP A 54 19.38 5.00 10.38
C ASP A 54 19.61 4.50 8.94
N PHE A 55 20.48 3.51 8.73
CA PHE A 55 20.63 2.86 7.42
C PHE A 55 19.39 2.03 7.06
N TYR A 56 18.82 1.32 8.02
CA TYR A 56 17.55 0.62 7.80
C TYR A 56 16.41 1.59 7.51
N LEU A 57 16.37 2.75 8.17
CA LEU A 57 15.42 3.81 7.84
C LEU A 57 15.63 4.35 6.42
N ALA A 58 16.87 4.51 5.97
CA ALA A 58 17.18 4.91 4.59
C ALA A 58 16.67 3.89 3.56
N LEU A 59 16.82 2.59 3.85
CA LEU A 59 16.24 1.51 3.02
C LEU A 59 14.71 1.62 2.93
N VAL A 60 14.03 1.82 4.06
CA VAL A 60 12.57 1.98 4.09
C VAL A 60 12.12 3.20 3.28
N ARG A 61 12.77 4.35 3.47
CA ARG A 61 12.47 5.59 2.73
C ARG A 61 12.68 5.41 1.22
N ALA A 62 13.66 4.61 0.81
CA ALA A 62 13.92 4.29 -0.59
C ALA A 62 12.99 3.19 -1.17
N GLY A 63 12.04 2.68 -0.38
CA GLY A 63 11.02 1.71 -0.78
C GLY A 63 11.40 0.25 -0.61
N TYR A 64 12.43 -0.08 0.18
CA TYR A 64 12.87 -1.46 0.40
C TYR A 64 12.17 -2.13 1.59
N SER A 65 12.01 -3.44 1.50
CA SER A 65 11.38 -4.26 2.53
C SER A 65 12.41 -4.75 3.56
N LEU A 66 12.28 -4.29 4.80
CA LEU A 66 13.06 -4.83 5.91
C LEU A 66 12.65 -6.26 6.26
N ASP A 67 11.36 -6.60 6.09
CA ASP A 67 10.90 -7.97 6.30
C ASP A 67 11.65 -8.94 5.38
N TRP A 68 11.70 -8.64 4.08
CA TRP A 68 12.48 -9.47 3.14
C TRP A 68 13.97 -9.48 3.48
N LEU A 69 14.55 -8.34 3.88
CA LEU A 69 15.96 -8.26 4.27
C LEU A 69 16.30 -9.14 5.49
N PHE A 70 15.40 -9.24 6.47
CA PHE A 70 15.64 -9.99 7.72
C PHE A 70 15.15 -11.44 7.65
N THR A 71 14.01 -11.71 7.01
CA THR A 71 13.36 -13.04 6.98
C THR A 71 13.48 -13.76 5.62
N GLY A 72 13.66 -13.02 4.53
CA GLY A 72 13.75 -13.57 3.16
C GLY A 72 12.39 -13.83 2.53
N ARG A 73 11.31 -13.49 3.24
CA ARG A 73 9.92 -13.67 2.79
C ARG A 73 9.43 -12.42 2.05
N GLY A 74 8.49 -12.61 1.12
CA GLY A 74 7.93 -11.53 0.32
C GLY A 74 8.88 -11.01 -0.77
N GLN A 75 8.82 -9.70 -1.06
CA GLN A 75 9.62 -9.07 -2.11
C GLN A 75 10.65 -8.06 -1.55
N PRO A 76 11.82 -7.90 -2.21
CA PRO A 76 12.85 -6.95 -1.77
C PRO A 76 12.39 -5.49 -1.77
N ARG A 77 11.48 -5.14 -2.69
CA ARG A 77 10.83 -3.83 -2.73
C ARG A 77 9.43 -3.92 -2.19
N ARG A 78 9.04 -2.87 -1.47
CA ARG A 78 7.65 -2.65 -1.08
C ARG A 78 6.90 -2.25 -2.35
N THR A 79 5.97 -3.09 -2.79
CA THR A 79 4.90 -2.63 -3.64
C THR A 79 4.09 -1.65 -2.80
N PRO A 80 3.88 -0.39 -3.24
CA PRO A 80 2.95 0.48 -2.54
C PRO A 80 1.62 -0.27 -2.42
N PRO A 81 0.93 -0.21 -1.27
CA PRO A 81 -0.38 -0.84 -1.15
C PRO A 81 -1.20 -0.34 -2.33
N SER A 82 -1.69 -1.27 -3.17
CA SER A 82 -2.63 -0.92 -4.23
C SER A 82 -3.74 -0.14 -3.55
N ARG A 83 -4.05 1.08 -4.04
CA ARG A 83 -5.20 1.82 -3.52
C ARG A 83 -6.37 0.83 -3.46
N PRO A 84 -7.04 0.67 -2.30
CA PRO A 84 -8.12 -0.27 -2.21
C PRO A 84 -9.09 0.05 -3.35
N LYS A 85 -9.43 -0.96 -4.14
CA LYS A 85 -10.43 -0.80 -5.19
C LYS A 85 -11.67 -0.21 -4.51
N PRO A 86 -12.21 0.93 -5.00
CA PRO A 86 -13.35 1.53 -4.34
C PRO A 86 -14.47 0.50 -4.27
N LEU A 87 -15.14 0.41 -3.12
CA LEU A 87 -16.23 -0.54 -2.87
C LEU A 87 -17.35 -0.39 -3.91
N PHE A 88 -17.50 0.82 -4.43
CA PHE A 88 -18.47 1.19 -5.44
C PHE A 88 -17.79 1.83 -6.65
N THR A 89 -18.33 1.58 -7.84
CA THR A 89 -17.69 1.89 -9.13
C THR A 89 -18.41 2.95 -9.95
N SER A 90 -19.55 3.45 -9.45
CA SER A 90 -20.37 4.45 -10.11
C SER A 90 -19.54 5.68 -10.49
N PRO A 91 -19.61 6.12 -11.76
CA PRO A 91 -18.89 7.30 -12.22
C PRO A 91 -19.57 8.60 -11.77
N TYR A 92 -20.78 8.54 -11.22
CA TYR A 92 -21.59 9.73 -10.96
C TYR A 92 -21.24 10.38 -9.62
N PRO A 93 -20.83 11.67 -9.59
CA PRO A 93 -20.52 12.40 -8.36
C PRO A 93 -21.67 12.38 -7.35
N ALA A 94 -22.92 12.54 -7.83
CA ALA A 94 -24.13 12.47 -7.03
C ALA A 94 -24.27 11.15 -6.23
N PHE A 95 -23.74 10.03 -6.74
CA PHE A 95 -23.75 8.78 -5.98
C PHE A 95 -22.75 8.81 -4.82
N ARG A 96 -21.57 9.40 -5.03
CA ARG A 96 -20.57 9.59 -3.97
C ARG A 96 -21.08 10.55 -2.90
N GLU A 97 -21.75 11.62 -3.31
CA GLU A 97 -22.41 12.56 -2.40
C GLU A 97 -23.52 11.90 -1.58
N PHE A 98 -24.29 11.00 -2.18
CA PHE A 98 -25.29 10.19 -1.48
C PHE A 98 -24.65 9.28 -0.43
N LEU A 99 -23.58 8.56 -0.78
CA LEU A 99 -22.84 7.69 0.14
C LEU A 99 -22.15 8.48 1.28
N ALA A 100 -21.70 9.70 1.00
CA ALA A 100 -21.05 10.56 1.99
C ALA A 100 -22.04 11.18 3.00
N ASP A 101 -23.34 11.05 2.77
CA ASP A 101 -24.40 11.62 3.60
C ASP A 101 -25.11 10.52 4.42
N PRO A 102 -24.78 10.36 5.72
CA PRO A 102 -25.35 9.31 6.56
C PRO A 102 -26.86 9.43 6.74
N GLN A 103 -27.44 10.63 6.60
CA GLN A 103 -28.89 10.81 6.72
C GLN A 103 -29.63 10.18 5.54
N LEU A 104 -28.99 10.09 4.37
CA LEU A 104 -29.58 9.51 3.16
C LEU A 104 -29.23 8.03 3.00
N SER A 105 -27.98 7.65 3.26
CA SER A 105 -27.46 6.31 2.95
C SER A 105 -27.26 5.41 4.17
N GLY A 106 -27.28 5.95 5.40
CA GLY A 106 -26.91 5.22 6.61
C GLY A 106 -27.83 4.04 6.96
N SER A 107 -29.06 4.04 6.44
CA SER A 107 -30.00 2.91 6.58
C SER A 107 -29.99 1.94 5.41
N ALA A 108 -29.20 2.19 4.36
CA ALA A 108 -29.17 1.36 3.16
C ALA A 108 -28.36 0.08 3.41
N THR A 109 -28.91 -1.05 3.01
CA THR A 109 -28.19 -2.33 3.03
C THR A 109 -27.13 -2.34 1.93
N PHE A 110 -26.13 -3.22 2.06
CA PHE A 110 -25.10 -3.36 1.05
C PHE A 110 -25.68 -3.75 -0.32
N GLU A 111 -26.68 -4.62 -0.37
CA GLU A 111 -27.36 -5.02 -1.61
C GLU A 111 -28.08 -3.85 -2.28
N GLU A 112 -28.80 -3.04 -1.51
CA GLU A 112 -29.44 -1.82 -2.02
C GLU A 112 -28.40 -0.86 -2.61
N LEU A 113 -27.28 -0.65 -1.91
CA LEU A 113 -26.19 0.20 -2.40
C LEU A 113 -25.55 -0.36 -3.68
N GLN A 114 -25.41 -1.68 -3.81
CA GLN A 114 -24.90 -2.31 -5.03
C GLN A 114 -25.86 -2.14 -6.21
N ILE A 115 -27.17 -2.22 -5.98
CA ILE A 115 -28.18 -1.95 -7.03
C ILE A 115 -28.04 -0.50 -7.50
N LEU A 116 -27.94 0.44 -6.57
CA LEU A 116 -27.80 1.87 -6.88
C LEU A 116 -26.47 2.18 -7.61
N ASP A 117 -25.36 1.53 -7.23
CA ASP A 117 -24.04 1.68 -7.89
C ASP A 117 -24.07 1.30 -9.37
N ARG A 118 -24.91 0.31 -9.72
CA ARG A 118 -25.03 -0.22 -11.08
C ARG A 118 -25.93 0.61 -11.98
N LEU A 119 -26.66 1.60 -11.44
CA LEU A 119 -27.50 2.47 -12.25
C LEU A 119 -26.66 3.25 -13.28
N ARG A 120 -27.19 3.34 -14.50
CA ARG A 120 -26.57 4.10 -15.58
C ARG A 120 -27.58 5.11 -16.09
N PHE A 121 -27.06 6.29 -16.39
CA PHE A 121 -27.80 7.46 -16.83
C PHE A 121 -27.26 7.90 -18.18
N GLY A 122 -28.11 8.58 -18.96
CA GLY A 122 -27.69 9.22 -20.20
C GLY A 122 -26.75 10.41 -19.98
N LYS A 123 -26.56 11.24 -21.02
CA LYS A 123 -25.60 12.35 -21.03
C LYS A 123 -25.73 13.33 -19.85
N GLN A 124 -26.93 13.52 -19.33
CA GLN A 124 -27.22 14.46 -18.25
C GLN A 124 -26.89 13.91 -16.85
N GLY A 125 -26.72 12.59 -16.70
CA GLY A 125 -26.49 11.97 -15.39
C GLY A 125 -27.73 11.97 -14.48
N PRO A 126 -27.58 11.52 -13.23
CA PRO A 126 -28.61 11.71 -12.20
C PRO A 126 -28.70 13.20 -11.82
N PRO A 127 -29.89 13.71 -11.49
CA PRO A 127 -30.08 15.13 -11.20
C PRO A 127 -29.40 15.61 -9.90
N SER A 128 -29.30 14.75 -8.88
CA SER A 128 -28.59 15.04 -7.62
C SER A 128 -28.47 13.79 -6.75
N LYS A 129 -27.80 13.89 -5.59
CA LYS A 129 -27.76 12.82 -4.57
C LYS A 129 -29.16 12.37 -4.09
N TYR A 130 -30.15 13.26 -4.11
CA TYR A 130 -31.52 12.96 -3.71
C TYR A 130 -32.23 11.98 -4.64
N TYR A 131 -31.78 11.86 -5.90
CA TYR A 131 -32.28 10.83 -6.80
C TYR A 131 -32.04 9.43 -6.24
N TYR A 132 -30.85 9.18 -5.70
CA TYR A 132 -30.49 7.87 -5.13
C TYR A 132 -31.28 7.58 -3.86
N TYR A 133 -31.53 8.60 -3.04
CA TYR A 133 -32.42 8.47 -1.88
C TYR A 133 -33.85 8.10 -2.29
N TRP A 134 -34.44 8.83 -3.25
CA TRP A 134 -35.75 8.48 -3.79
C TRP A 134 -35.78 7.06 -4.36
N LYS A 135 -34.74 6.68 -5.10
CA LYS A 135 -34.65 5.36 -5.72
C LYS A 135 -34.52 4.24 -4.69
N LEU A 136 -33.78 4.46 -3.60
CA LEU A 136 -33.70 3.54 -2.46
C LEU A 136 -35.09 3.25 -1.89
N HIS A 137 -35.88 4.29 -1.63
CA HIS A 137 -37.25 4.13 -1.14
C HIS A 137 -38.16 3.43 -2.15
N GLN A 138 -37.97 3.68 -3.45
CA GLN A 138 -38.70 2.94 -4.49
C GLN A 138 -38.35 1.44 -4.44
N LEU A 139 -37.07 1.08 -4.32
CA LEU A 139 -36.61 -0.32 -4.25
C LEU A 139 -37.26 -1.06 -3.06
N ARG A 140 -37.32 -0.42 -1.90
CA ARG A 140 -37.96 -0.96 -0.70
C ARG A 140 -39.45 -1.23 -0.90
N ARG A 141 -40.15 -0.33 -1.60
CA ARG A 141 -41.59 -0.48 -1.90
C ARG A 141 -41.85 -1.60 -2.91
N SER A 142 -40.93 -1.82 -3.85
CA SER A 142 -41.03 -2.92 -4.82
C SER A 142 -40.62 -4.28 -4.24
N GLY A 143 -39.72 -4.33 -3.25
CA GLY A 143 -39.26 -5.57 -2.61
C GLY A 143 -40.19 -6.12 -1.52
N GLY A 144 -41.20 -5.36 -1.09
CA GLY A 144 -42.17 -5.75 -0.05
C GLY A 144 -43.45 -6.42 -0.57
N LYS A 145 -43.48 -6.88 -1.83
CA LYS A 145 -44.58 -7.69 -2.38
C LYS A 145 -44.01 -8.99 -2.94
N ALA A 146 -43.85 -9.97 -2.05
CA ALA A 146 -43.79 -11.39 -2.37
C ALA A 146 -44.44 -12.14 -1.20
#